data_AF-A0A261C4Q7-F1
#
_entry.id   AF-A0A261C4Q7-F1
#
_cell.length_a   1.000
_cell.length_b   1.000
_cell.length_c   1.000
_cell.angle_alpha   90.00
_cell.angle_beta   90.00
_cell.angle_gamma   90.00
#
_symmetry.space_group_name_H-M   'P 1'
#
loop_
_entity.id
_entity.type
_entity.pdbx_description
1 polymer ?
#
loop_
_entity_poly.entity_id
_entity_poly.type
_entity_poly.pdbx_seq_one_letter_code
_entity_poly.pdbx_strand_id
1 'polypeptide(L)' 'IRESFAESFGVRCMDAGFDSIVGSCVRSWALIRGISDYHYGQSRAGKIWQAHAAARAAGMVRCIIEKLPKSA' A
#
# COMPACT_ATOMS: atom_id res chain seq x y z
N ILE A 1 17.64 0.22 11.36
CA ILE A 1 17.77 0.30 9.88
C ILE A 1 16.43 0.65 9.24
N ARG A 2 15.37 -0.18 9.32
CA ARG A 2 14.08 0.13 8.68
C ARG A 2 13.35 1.33 9.31
N GLU A 3 13.26 1.39 10.64
CA GLU A 3 12.65 2.53 11.35
C GLU A 3 13.43 3.84 11.13
N SER A 4 14.75 3.80 11.33
CA SER A 4 15.62 4.96 11.10
C SER A 4 15.55 5.47 9.65
N PHE A 5 15.44 4.58 8.67
CA PHE A 5 15.21 4.95 7.28
C PHE A 5 13.83 5.58 7.09
N ALA A 6 12.79 4.99 7.68
CA ALA A 6 11.44 5.52 7.57
C ALA A 6 11.31 6.92 8.16
N GLU A 7 11.92 7.17 9.33
CA GLU A 7 11.96 8.51 9.93
C GLU A 7 12.75 9.51 9.08
N SER A 8 13.93 9.12 8.59
CA SER A 8 14.82 10.01 7.82
C SER A 8 14.21 10.47 6.50
N PHE A 9 13.39 9.62 5.87
CA PHE A 9 12.78 9.89 4.56
C PHE A 9 11.27 10.13 4.63
N GLY A 10 10.70 10.24 5.83
CA GLY A 10 9.26 10.45 6.03
C GLY A 10 8.38 9.32 5.45
N VAL A 11 8.89 8.09 5.40
CA VAL A 11 8.20 6.93 4.85
C VAL A 11 7.04 6.54 5.76
N ARG A 12 5.83 6.60 5.23
CA ARG A 12 4.60 6.28 5.98
C ARG A 12 4.29 4.78 6.00
N CYS A 13 4.70 4.05 4.95
CA CYS A 13 4.48 2.62 4.81
C CYS A 13 5.53 1.99 3.90
N MET A 14 5.76 0.69 4.07
CA MET A 14 6.71 -0.10 3.26
C MET A 14 6.00 -1.35 2.74
N ASP A 15 6.30 -1.74 1.50
CA ASP A 15 5.80 -2.97 0.87
C ASP A 15 6.84 -3.52 -0.12
N ALA A 16 6.87 -4.85 -0.30
CA ALA A 16 7.82 -5.51 -1.17
C ALA A 16 7.52 -5.35 -2.68
N GLY A 17 6.33 -4.83 -3.05
CA GLY A 17 5.89 -4.69 -4.43
C GLY A 17 5.75 -3.24 -4.92
N PHE A 18 6.33 -2.26 -4.22
CA PHE A 18 6.22 -0.85 -4.61
C PHE A 18 7.08 -0.53 -5.84
N ASP A 19 8.37 -0.87 -5.78
CA ASP A 19 9.39 -0.39 -6.73
C ASP A 19 9.17 -0.88 -8.17
N SER A 20 8.56 -2.07 -8.33
CA SER A 20 8.29 -2.66 -9.65
C SER A 20 7.17 -1.96 -10.42
N ILE A 21 6.23 -1.29 -9.73
CA ILE A 21 5.14 -0.57 -10.39
C ILE A 21 5.64 0.78 -10.91
N VAL A 22 6.40 1.51 -10.09
CA VAL A 22 6.92 2.85 -10.45
C VAL A 22 7.79 2.83 -11.70
N GLY A 23 8.56 1.75 -11.91
CA GLY A 23 9.42 1.61 -13.09
C GLY A 23 8.69 1.44 -14.43
N SER A 24 7.40 1.09 -14.42
CA SER A 24 6.60 0.81 -15.63
C SER A 24 5.52 1.85 -15.90
N CYS A 25 5.45 2.95 -15.14
CA CYS A 25 4.36 3.94 -15.15
C CYS A 25 4.19 4.70 -16.48
N VAL A 26 3.68 4.05 -17.53
CA VAL A 26 3.45 4.62 -18.87
C VAL A 26 2.40 5.75 -18.86
N ARG A 27 1.56 5.87 -17.82
CA ARG A 27 0.50 6.91 -17.68
C ARG A 27 0.32 7.34 -16.21
N SER A 28 -0.73 8.11 -15.92
CA SER A 28 -1.18 8.44 -14.56
C SER A 28 -1.50 7.16 -13.77
N TRP A 29 -0.98 7.09 -12.55
CA TRP A 29 -1.17 5.95 -11.65
C TRP A 29 -1.45 6.45 -10.23
N ALA A 30 -2.15 5.62 -9.47
CA ALA A 30 -2.36 5.80 -8.03
C ALA A 30 -2.17 4.45 -7.35
N LEU A 31 -1.56 4.46 -6.16
CA LEU A 31 -1.35 3.24 -5.38
C LEU A 31 -2.27 3.25 -4.15
N ILE A 32 -3.08 2.20 -4.03
CA ILE A 32 -3.96 1.98 -2.88
C ILE A 32 -3.47 0.75 -2.13
N ARG A 33 -3.09 0.92 -0.85
CA ARG A 33 -2.61 -0.16 0.02
C ARG A 33 -3.42 -0.22 1.31
N GLY A 34 -3.73 -1.43 1.75
CA GLY A 34 -4.26 -1.69 3.08
C GLY A 34 -3.10 -1.94 4.04
N ILE A 35 -3.19 -1.41 5.26
CA ILE A 35 -2.18 -1.63 6.29
C ILE A 35 -2.39 -3.01 6.93
N SER A 36 -1.50 -3.95 6.63
CA SER A 36 -1.50 -5.32 7.17
C SER A 36 -0.87 -5.42 8.55
N ASP A 37 0.02 -4.48 8.90
CA ASP A 37 0.67 -4.37 10.21
C ASP A 37 1.20 -2.94 10.43
N TYR A 38 1.43 -2.59 11.70
CA TYR A 38 2.03 -1.30 12.10
C TYR A 38 3.45 -1.48 12.66
N HIS A 39 4.08 -2.60 12.33
CA HIS A 39 5.40 -2.96 12.84
C HIS A 39 6.42 -3.09 11.72
N TYR A 40 6.14 -2.57 10.52
CA TYR A 40 7.05 -2.55 9.38
C TYR A 40 7.51 -3.96 8.94
N GLY A 41 6.64 -4.96 9.13
CA GLY A 41 6.98 -6.37 8.94
C GLY A 41 8.01 -6.91 9.93
N GLN A 42 8.35 -6.15 10.99
CA GLN A 42 9.19 -6.58 12.12
C GLN A 42 8.40 -7.34 13.18
N SER A 43 7.16 -7.75 12.87
CA SER A 43 6.39 -8.66 13.68
C SER A 43 7.17 -9.98 13.79
N ARG A 44 8.07 -10.03 14.78
CA ARG A 44 8.74 -11.23 15.27
C ARG A 44 7.67 -12.32 15.38
N ALA A 45 7.98 -13.51 14.85
CA ALA A 45 7.12 -14.68 14.78
C ALA A 45 6.02 -14.67 15.86
N GLY A 46 4.78 -14.33 15.49
CA GLY A 46 3.66 -14.32 16.44
C GLY A 46 2.59 -13.25 16.22
N LYS A 47 2.86 -12.17 15.47
CA LYS A 47 1.82 -11.18 15.14
C LYS A 47 1.27 -11.39 13.73
N ILE A 48 0.00 -11.76 13.68
CA ILE A 48 -0.75 -12.13 12.47
C ILE A 48 -0.98 -10.87 11.62
N TRP A 49 -0.60 -10.94 10.35
CA TRP A 49 -0.94 -9.93 9.36
C TRP A 49 -2.46 -9.79 9.26
N GLN A 50 -2.95 -8.56 9.21
CA GLN A 50 -4.37 -8.29 9.12
C GLN A 50 -4.88 -8.68 7.73
N ALA A 51 -5.40 -9.91 7.57
CA ALA A 51 -5.87 -10.45 6.29
C ALA A 51 -6.95 -9.58 5.62
N HIS A 52 -7.75 -8.86 6.43
CA HIS A 52 -8.76 -7.94 5.95
C HIS A 52 -8.19 -6.67 5.29
N ALA A 53 -6.91 -6.37 5.44
CA ALA A 53 -6.27 -5.20 4.84
C ALA A 53 -6.39 -5.22 3.31
N ALA A 54 -6.22 -6.40 2.69
CA ALA A 54 -6.37 -6.56 1.25
C ALA A 54 -7.82 -6.30 0.80
N ALA A 55 -8.80 -6.84 1.52
CA ALA A 55 -10.22 -6.63 1.22
C ALA A 55 -10.63 -5.14 1.33
N ARG A 56 -10.12 -4.42 2.35
CA ARG A 56 -10.36 -2.97 2.51
C ARG A 56 -9.76 -2.17 1.36
N ALA A 57 -8.54 -2.48 0.94
CA ALA A 57 -7.90 -1.82 -0.20
C ALA A 57 -8.69 -2.06 -1.50
N ALA A 58 -9.11 -3.29 -1.76
CA ALA A 58 -9.93 -3.63 -2.92
C ALA A 58 -11.29 -2.92 -2.90
N GLY A 59 -11.95 -2.83 -1.73
CA GLY A 59 -13.19 -2.08 -1.56
C GLY A 59 -13.02 -0.59 -1.89
N MET A 60 -11.94 0.03 -1.41
CA MET A 60 -11.62 1.43 -1.74
C MET A 60 -11.37 1.61 -3.25
N VAL A 61 -10.60 0.71 -3.88
CA VAL A 61 -10.36 0.73 -5.33
C VAL A 61 -11.69 0.66 -6.09
N ARG A 62 -12.59 -0.24 -5.69
CA ARG A 62 -13.93 -0.34 -6.28
C ARG A 62 -14.70 0.97 -6.17
N CYS A 63 -14.75 1.58 -4.99
CA CYS A 63 -15.42 2.86 -4.79
C CYS A 63 -14.82 3.98 -5.66
N ILE A 64 -13.49 4.04 -5.78
CA ILE A 64 -12.82 5.00 -6.66
C ILE A 64 -13.27 4.79 -8.11
N ILE A 65 -13.17 3.56 -8.62
CA ILE A 65 -13.54 3.23 -10.00
C ILE A 65 -15.02 3.58 -10.28
N GLU A 66 -15.93 3.25 -9.37
CA GLU A 66 -17.36 3.55 -9.49
C GLU A 66 -17.67 5.07 -9.50
N LYS A 67 -16.77 5.88 -8.93
CA LYS A 67 -16.91 7.35 -8.85
C LYS A 67 -16.08 8.10 -9.88
N LEU A 68 -15.17 7.43 -10.59
CA LEU A 68 -14.45 8.07 -11.68
C LEU A 68 -15.45 8.54 -12.76
N PRO A 69 -15.19 9.69 -13.40
CA PRO A 69 -15.99 10.14 -14.52
C PRO A 69 -16.02 9.03 -15.57
N LYS A 70 -17.23 8.61 -15.98
CA LYS A 70 -17.36 7.74 -17.14
C LYS A 70 -16.84 8.53 -18.34
N SER A 71 -15.99 7.90 -19.15
CA SER A 71 -15.54 8.50 -20.40
C SER A 71 -16.74 9.03 -21.17
N ALA A 72 -16.68 10.30 -21.60
CA ALA A 72 -17.66 10.89 -22.50
C ALA A 72 -17.66 10.17 -23.85
#